data_AF-A0A537GTT9-F1
#
_entry.id   AF-A0A537GTT9-F1
#
_cell.length_a   1.000
_cell.length_b   1.000
_cell.length_c   1.000
_cell.angle_alpha   90.00
_cell.angle_beta   90.00
_cell.angle_gamma   90.00
#
_symmetry.space_group_name_H-M   'P 1'
#
loop_
_entity.id
_entity.type
_entity.pdbx_description
1 polymer ?
#
loop_
_entity_poly.entity_id
_entity_poly.type
_entity_poly.pdbx_seq_one_letter_code
_entity_poly.pdbx_strand_id
1 'polypeptide(L)'
;MLLIIFNKVSLYYSAPVIVSLAVLWGWFDYSGKVQRRGASVLKKLERLVDDFGWLNFQEGGGAGNEMVVSLLDKASFGSSTSTTPQLATATTEKIKEVYFTLELWYFSMRQKVRLLLRKAASMIEYDLLEVVNEFIEFYGEFVEKVAEETLRLVAKGDLTSLESEREGFSTFKTRLAELRGRANAFLQSLRDDGLPVSETKVRALEVDPWFKTGTEISETKQSPQ
;
A
#
# COMPACT_ATOMS: atom_id res chain seq x y z
N MET A 1 69.47 20.52 2.26
CA MET A 1 69.13 19.25 1.55
C MET A 1 68.37 18.27 2.44
N LEU A 2 68.86 17.97 3.66
CA LEU A 2 68.20 17.10 4.65
C LEU A 2 66.75 17.51 5.02
N LEU A 3 66.50 18.82 5.19
CA LEU A 3 65.17 19.37 5.51
C LEU A 3 64.14 19.17 4.38
N ILE A 4 64.59 19.17 3.11
CA ILE A 4 63.74 18.97 1.93
C ILE A 4 63.39 17.48 1.78
N ILE A 5 64.34 16.60 2.06
CA ILE A 5 64.12 15.14 2.05
C ILE A 5 63.19 14.75 3.20
N PHE A 6 63.38 15.30 4.40
CA PHE A 6 62.51 15.03 5.56
C PHE A 6 61.07 15.52 5.32
N ASN A 7 60.88 16.69 4.70
CA ASN A 7 59.55 17.18 4.31
C ASN A 7 58.91 16.31 3.21
N LYS A 8 59.67 15.86 2.22
CA LYS A 8 59.15 14.99 1.17
C LYS A 8 58.77 13.60 1.71
N VAL A 9 59.58 13.03 2.59
CA VAL A 9 59.30 11.74 3.25
C VAL A 9 58.09 11.88 4.19
N SER A 10 58.02 12.94 4.99
CA SER A 10 56.86 13.24 5.86
C SER A 10 55.55 13.37 5.07
N LEU A 11 55.55 14.08 3.93
CA LEU A 11 54.40 14.18 3.02
C LEU A 11 54.00 12.83 2.41
N TYR A 12 54.98 12.01 1.99
CA TYR A 12 54.73 10.70 1.41
C TYR A 12 54.15 9.67 2.39
N TYR A 13 54.46 9.77 3.69
CA TYR A 13 53.91 8.90 4.73
C TYR A 13 52.61 9.43 5.34
N SER A 14 52.41 10.75 5.38
CA SER A 14 51.18 11.36 5.89
C SER A 14 50.04 11.35 4.86
N ALA A 15 50.33 11.50 3.57
CA ALA A 15 49.30 11.51 2.52
C ALA A 15 48.46 10.21 2.46
N PRO A 16 49.03 8.99 2.53
CA PRO A 16 48.24 7.75 2.56
C PRO A 16 47.35 7.63 3.80
N VAL A 17 47.82 8.12 4.95
CA VAL A 17 47.05 8.14 6.20
C VAL A 17 45.88 9.11 6.10
N ILE A 18 46.11 10.31 5.55
CA ILE A 18 45.07 11.32 5.32
C ILE A 18 44.03 10.81 4.31
N VAL A 19 44.47 10.18 3.21
CA VAL A 19 43.57 9.57 2.22
C VAL A 19 42.75 8.44 2.86
N SER A 20 43.37 7.57 3.65
CA SER A 20 42.66 6.49 4.35
C SER A 20 41.63 7.02 5.34
N LEU A 21 41.98 8.04 6.12
CA LEU A 21 41.05 8.71 7.04
C LEU A 21 39.92 9.42 6.29
N ALA A 22 40.19 10.07 5.16
CA ALA A 22 39.17 10.70 4.33
C ALA A 22 38.22 9.67 3.70
N VAL A 23 38.74 8.51 3.28
CA VAL A 23 37.92 7.40 2.78
C VAL A 23 37.07 6.79 3.89
N LEU A 24 37.64 6.57 5.08
CA LEU A 24 36.91 6.07 6.24
C LEU A 24 35.84 7.06 6.71
N TRP A 25 36.16 8.36 6.72
CA TRP A 25 35.21 9.42 7.09
C TRP A 25 34.12 9.58 6.04
N GLY A 26 34.48 9.55 4.75
CA GLY A 26 33.52 9.56 3.64
C GLY A 26 32.60 8.35 3.69
N TRP A 27 33.14 7.16 4.00
CA TRP A 27 32.35 5.94 4.22
C TRP A 27 31.43 6.04 5.43
N PHE A 28 31.91 6.60 6.55
CA PHE A 28 31.12 6.79 7.76
C PHE A 28 29.99 7.81 7.57
N ASP A 29 30.27 8.94 6.92
CA ASP A 29 29.25 9.96 6.60
C ASP A 29 28.24 9.43 5.57
N TYR A 30 28.71 8.69 4.55
CA TYR A 30 27.86 8.03 3.56
C TYR A 30 26.93 6.99 4.21
N SER A 31 27.49 6.05 4.98
CA SER A 31 26.71 5.01 5.67
C SER A 31 25.73 5.61 6.67
N GLY A 32 26.12 6.64 7.42
CA GLY A 32 25.22 7.36 8.33
C GLY A 32 24.06 8.06 7.61
N LYS A 33 24.29 8.66 6.45
CA LYS A 33 23.24 9.29 5.62
C LYS A 33 22.28 8.24 5.05
N VAL A 34 22.80 7.14 4.52
CA VAL A 34 22.00 6.02 3.99
C VAL A 34 21.15 5.39 5.11
N GLN A 35 21.70 5.17 6.29
CA GLN A 35 20.98 4.64 7.45
C GLN A 35 19.83 5.56 7.89
N ARG A 36 20.07 6.88 8.01
CA ARG A 36 19.02 7.85 8.38
C ARG A 36 17.90 7.90 7.35
N ARG A 37 18.26 7.83 6.08
CA ARG A 37 17.30 7.81 4.97
C ARG A 37 16.45 6.53 4.99
N GLY A 38 17.08 5.36 5.10
CA GLY A 38 16.39 4.08 5.20
C GLY A 38 15.43 4.01 6.40
N ALA A 39 15.87 4.48 7.57
CA ALA A 39 15.03 4.56 8.76
C ALA A 39 13.82 5.50 8.56
N SER A 40 14.01 6.63 7.86
CA SER A 40 12.91 7.55 7.54
C SER A 40 11.88 6.91 6.60
N VAL A 41 12.34 6.19 5.57
CA VAL A 41 11.46 5.46 4.66
C VAL A 41 10.68 4.38 5.41
N LEU A 42 11.35 3.57 6.24
CA LEU A 42 10.68 2.53 7.03
C LEU A 42 9.64 3.10 8.00
N LYS A 43 9.88 4.27 8.60
CA LYS A 43 8.86 4.93 9.44
C LYS A 43 7.63 5.35 8.65
N LYS A 44 7.81 5.85 7.43
CA LYS A 44 6.69 6.19 6.55
C LYS A 44 5.92 4.92 6.14
N LEU A 45 6.64 3.85 5.80
CA LEU A 45 6.04 2.56 5.46
C LEU A 45 5.31 1.95 6.66
N GLU A 46 5.89 1.97 7.86
CA GLU A 46 5.26 1.48 9.09
C GLU A 46 3.92 2.18 9.32
N ARG A 47 3.87 3.50 9.17
CA ARG A 47 2.62 4.26 9.29
C ARG A 47 1.60 3.86 8.23
N LEU A 48 2.02 3.66 6.98
CA LEU A 48 1.10 3.19 5.93
C LEU A 48 0.53 1.81 6.21
N VAL A 49 1.37 0.88 6.69
CA VAL A 49 0.96 -0.47 7.06
C VAL A 49 0.01 -0.41 8.27
N ASP A 50 0.35 0.36 9.31
CA ASP A 50 -0.50 0.55 10.48
C ASP A 50 -1.85 1.20 10.10
N ASP A 51 -1.85 2.25 9.27
CA ASP A 51 -3.06 2.89 8.75
C ASP A 51 -3.92 1.90 7.94
N PHE A 52 -3.28 1.08 7.10
CA PHE A 52 -3.98 0.05 6.32
C PHE A 52 -4.69 -0.93 7.26
N GLY A 53 -3.97 -1.45 8.25
CA GLY A 53 -4.52 -2.44 9.17
C GLY A 53 -5.57 -1.87 10.11
N TRP A 54 -5.39 -0.62 10.54
CA TRP A 54 -6.41 0.12 11.29
C TRP A 54 -7.71 0.21 10.49
N LEU A 55 -7.64 0.66 9.23
CA LEU A 55 -8.83 0.86 8.41
C LEU A 55 -9.54 -0.42 7.97
N ASN A 56 -8.80 -1.53 7.78
CA ASN A 56 -9.33 -2.72 7.12
C ASN A 56 -9.51 -3.92 8.05
N PHE A 57 -8.74 -4.06 9.15
CA PHE A 57 -8.72 -5.27 9.98
C PHE A 57 -9.07 -5.05 11.46
N GLN A 58 -9.15 -3.80 11.94
CA GLN A 58 -9.46 -3.52 13.36
C GLN A 58 -10.89 -3.04 13.55
N GLU A 59 -11.62 -3.70 14.45
CA GLU A 59 -12.93 -3.24 14.93
C GLU A 59 -12.79 -1.86 15.59
N GLY A 60 -13.58 -0.88 15.17
CA GLY A 60 -13.46 0.51 15.63
C GLY A 60 -12.33 1.32 14.97
N GLY A 61 -11.67 0.76 13.95
CA GLY A 61 -10.56 1.31 13.18
C GLY A 61 -10.82 2.59 12.35
N GLY A 62 -11.82 3.38 12.72
CA GLY A 62 -12.30 4.56 11.99
C GLY A 62 -13.77 4.85 12.32
N ALA A 63 -14.21 6.08 12.08
CA ALA A 63 -15.58 6.53 12.35
C ALA A 63 -16.61 5.79 11.47
N GLY A 64 -17.13 4.65 11.94
CA GLY A 64 -18.00 3.74 11.21
C GLY A 64 -17.49 2.31 11.35
N ASN A 65 -18.26 1.50 12.08
CA ASN A 65 -17.89 0.21 12.68
C ASN A 65 -17.96 -0.97 11.69
N GLU A 66 -17.73 -0.72 10.40
CA GLU A 66 -18.07 -1.68 9.35
C GLU A 66 -16.81 -2.02 8.53
N MET A 67 -16.19 -3.14 8.87
CA MET A 67 -15.18 -3.77 8.01
C MET A 67 -15.84 -4.20 6.69
N VAL A 68 -15.11 -4.19 5.58
CA VAL A 68 -15.66 -4.55 4.25
C VAL A 68 -16.34 -5.92 4.26
N VAL A 69 -15.81 -6.86 5.04
CA VAL A 69 -16.41 -8.19 5.22
C VAL A 69 -17.68 -8.17 6.06
N SER A 70 -17.77 -7.30 7.07
CA SER A 70 -19.01 -7.16 7.86
C SER A 70 -20.15 -6.55 7.05
N LEU A 71 -19.83 -5.83 5.96
CA LEU A 71 -20.81 -5.34 5.00
C LEU A 71 -21.37 -6.47 4.11
N LEU A 72 -20.60 -7.54 3.88
CA LEU A 72 -21.08 -8.72 3.13
C LEU A 72 -22.18 -9.46 3.88
N ASP A 73 -22.13 -9.47 5.22
CA ASP A 73 -23.15 -10.11 6.07
C ASP A 73 -24.48 -9.36 6.09
N LYS A 74 -24.46 -8.10 5.63
CA LYS A 74 -25.63 -7.21 5.60
C LYS A 74 -26.34 -7.23 4.25
N ALA A 75 -25.63 -7.61 3.18
CA ALA A 75 -26.21 -7.68 1.85
C ALA A 75 -27.22 -8.84 1.74
N SER A 76 -28.48 -8.51 1.41
CA SER A 76 -29.51 -9.50 1.08
C SER A 76 -29.46 -9.86 -0.41
N PHE A 77 -29.23 -11.14 -0.71
CA PHE A 77 -29.15 -11.66 -2.08
C PHE A 77 -30.43 -12.39 -2.54
N GLY A 78 -31.48 -12.33 -1.74
CA GLY A 78 -32.70 -13.15 -1.93
C GLY A 78 -33.60 -12.76 -3.11
N SER A 79 -33.45 -11.56 -3.67
CA SER A 79 -34.32 -11.01 -4.73
C SER A 79 -33.61 -10.71 -6.06
N SER A 80 -32.30 -10.91 -6.17
CA SER A 80 -31.57 -10.57 -7.39
C SER A 80 -31.87 -11.55 -8.53
N THR A 81 -32.21 -11.05 -9.71
CA THR A 81 -32.39 -11.85 -10.93
C THR A 81 -31.07 -12.38 -11.50
N SER A 82 -29.92 -11.83 -11.06
CA SER A 82 -28.59 -12.12 -11.62
C SER A 82 -27.73 -13.05 -10.76
N THR A 83 -28.12 -13.39 -9.54
CA THR A 83 -27.29 -14.22 -8.63
C THR A 83 -28.18 -15.09 -7.76
N THR A 84 -27.98 -16.42 -7.82
CA THR A 84 -28.71 -17.34 -6.94
C THR A 84 -28.18 -17.22 -5.51
N PRO A 85 -29.02 -17.42 -4.47
CA PRO A 85 -28.57 -17.35 -3.08
C PRO A 85 -27.38 -18.26 -2.78
N GLN A 86 -27.33 -19.48 -3.37
CA GLN A 86 -26.21 -20.40 -3.16
C GLN A 86 -24.89 -19.86 -3.75
N LEU A 87 -24.95 -19.22 -4.92
CA LEU A 87 -23.76 -18.63 -5.56
C LEU A 87 -23.26 -17.42 -4.78
N ALA A 88 -24.17 -16.60 -4.24
CA ALA A 88 -23.83 -15.48 -3.37
C ALA A 88 -23.14 -15.96 -2.08
N THR A 89 -23.70 -16.96 -1.40
CA THR A 89 -23.10 -17.53 -0.18
C THR A 89 -21.70 -18.07 -0.43
N ALA A 90 -21.50 -18.87 -1.49
CA ALA A 90 -20.20 -19.42 -1.82
C ALA A 90 -19.16 -18.33 -2.17
N THR A 91 -19.59 -17.26 -2.86
CA THR A 91 -18.72 -16.13 -3.19
C THR A 91 -18.35 -15.34 -1.93
N THR A 92 -19.30 -15.10 -1.03
CA THR A 92 -19.07 -14.46 0.27
C THR A 92 -18.07 -15.25 1.12
N GLU A 93 -18.23 -16.57 1.21
CA GLU A 93 -17.29 -17.44 1.94
C GLU A 93 -15.88 -17.37 1.36
N LYS A 94 -15.76 -17.39 0.03
CA LYS A 94 -14.46 -17.25 -0.65
C LYS A 94 -13.81 -15.89 -0.38
N ILE A 95 -14.57 -14.79 -0.43
CA ILE A 95 -14.05 -13.45 -0.12
C ILE A 95 -13.57 -13.39 1.34
N LYS A 96 -14.34 -13.98 2.27
CA LYS A 96 -13.96 -14.07 3.69
C LYS A 96 -12.66 -14.85 3.90
N GLU A 97 -12.52 -16.00 3.25
CA GLU A 97 -11.31 -16.82 3.32
C GLU A 97 -10.07 -16.05 2.82
N VAL A 98 -10.20 -15.38 1.67
CA VAL A 98 -9.12 -14.55 1.13
C VAL A 98 -8.81 -13.38 2.07
N TYR A 99 -9.83 -12.72 2.61
CA TYR A 99 -9.65 -11.64 3.57
C TYR A 99 -8.86 -12.09 4.81
N PHE A 100 -9.17 -13.24 5.41
CA PHE A 100 -8.41 -13.78 6.54
C PHE A 100 -6.97 -14.13 6.17
N THR A 101 -6.75 -14.64 4.95
CA THR A 101 -5.40 -14.91 4.45
C THR A 101 -4.59 -13.62 4.32
N LEU A 102 -5.21 -12.56 3.79
CA LEU A 102 -4.59 -11.24 3.67
C LEU A 102 -4.37 -10.58 5.04
N GLU A 103 -5.25 -10.80 6.01
CA GLU A 103 -5.05 -10.33 7.38
C GLU A 103 -3.78 -10.94 8.01
N LEU A 104 -3.56 -12.25 7.82
CA LEU A 104 -2.33 -12.92 8.27
C LEU A 104 -1.09 -12.36 7.55
N TRP A 105 -1.18 -12.11 6.24
CA TRP A 105 -0.10 -11.49 5.49
C TRP A 105 0.20 -10.07 6.00
N TYR A 106 -0.81 -9.27 6.28
CA TYR A 106 -0.66 -7.96 6.90
C TYR A 106 0.11 -8.04 8.23
N PHE A 107 -0.26 -8.95 9.13
CA PHE A 107 0.46 -9.10 10.40
C PHE A 107 1.92 -9.48 10.20
N SER A 108 2.21 -10.38 9.26
CA SER A 108 3.57 -10.78 8.89
C SER A 108 4.39 -9.59 8.37
N MET A 109 3.84 -8.84 7.40
CA MET A 109 4.48 -7.66 6.82
C MET A 109 4.71 -6.56 7.88
N ARG A 110 3.71 -6.30 8.73
CA ARG A 110 3.84 -5.34 9.84
C ARG A 110 4.99 -5.71 10.77
N GLN A 111 5.13 -6.98 11.11
CA GLN A 111 6.25 -7.47 11.91
C GLN A 111 7.58 -7.31 11.17
N LYS A 112 7.64 -7.65 9.87
CA LYS A 112 8.83 -7.47 9.03
C LYS A 112 9.29 -6.01 8.99
N VAL A 113 8.40 -5.06 8.72
CA VAL A 113 8.69 -3.62 8.73
C VAL A 113 9.25 -3.16 10.07
N ARG A 114 8.63 -3.59 11.18
CA ARG A 114 9.09 -3.25 12.54
C ARG A 114 10.47 -3.83 12.88
N LEU A 115 10.75 -5.05 12.44
CA LEU A 115 12.06 -5.68 12.60
C LEU A 115 13.13 -4.93 11.82
N LEU A 116 12.84 -4.56 10.57
CA LEU A 116 13.74 -3.75 9.75
C LEU A 116 13.97 -2.37 10.39
N LEU A 117 12.93 -1.75 10.94
CA LEU A 117 13.06 -0.44 11.61
C LEU A 117 13.95 -0.51 12.84
N ARG A 118 13.81 -1.56 13.66
CA ARG A 118 14.68 -1.80 14.83
C ARG A 118 16.14 -2.05 14.42
N LYS A 119 16.35 -2.61 13.22
CA LYS A 119 17.67 -2.93 12.66
C LYS A 119 18.13 -1.95 11.58
N ALA A 120 17.54 -0.76 11.50
CA ALA A 120 17.76 0.18 10.39
C ALA A 120 19.24 0.60 10.23
N ALA A 121 20.04 0.52 11.31
CA ALA A 121 21.48 0.78 11.26
C ALA A 121 22.28 -0.26 10.44
N SER A 122 21.78 -1.49 10.31
CA SER A 122 22.42 -2.58 9.56
C SER A 122 21.63 -2.98 8.31
N MET A 123 20.63 -2.19 7.92
CA MET A 123 19.74 -2.50 6.82
C MET A 123 20.41 -2.21 5.48
N ILE A 124 20.26 -3.14 4.54
CA ILE A 124 20.71 -2.96 3.16
C ILE A 124 19.53 -2.36 2.36
N GLU A 125 19.82 -1.47 1.42
CA GLU A 125 18.81 -0.83 0.56
C GLU A 125 17.91 -1.86 -0.16
N TYR A 126 18.45 -3.04 -0.48
CA TYR A 126 17.68 -4.16 -1.03
C TYR A 126 16.51 -4.60 -0.14
N ASP A 127 16.76 -4.79 1.17
CA ASP A 127 15.71 -5.22 2.12
C ASP A 127 14.58 -4.19 2.23
N LEU A 128 14.93 -2.91 2.08
CA LEU A 128 13.97 -1.80 2.05
C LEU A 128 13.07 -1.88 0.82
N LEU A 129 13.66 -2.09 -0.35
CA LEU A 129 12.91 -2.18 -1.60
C LEU A 129 12.04 -3.43 -1.63
N GLU A 130 12.54 -4.55 -1.11
CA GLU A 130 11.76 -5.78 -0.98
C GLU A 130 10.48 -5.56 -0.17
N VAL A 131 10.59 -4.97 1.02
CA VAL A 131 9.40 -4.75 1.87
C VAL A 131 8.44 -3.70 1.29
N VAL A 132 8.95 -2.73 0.53
CA VAL A 132 8.10 -1.77 -0.20
C VAL A 132 7.34 -2.48 -1.31
N ASN A 133 7.99 -3.34 -2.08
CA ASN A 133 7.35 -4.09 -3.16
C ASN A 133 6.32 -5.08 -2.62
N GLU A 134 6.62 -5.77 -1.51
CA GLU A 134 5.65 -6.63 -0.82
C GLU A 134 4.41 -5.85 -0.38
N PHE A 135 4.56 -4.62 0.11
CA PHE A 135 3.42 -3.77 0.46
C PHE A 135 2.57 -3.40 -0.75
N ILE A 136 3.20 -3.07 -1.89
CA ILE A 136 2.51 -2.74 -3.13
C ILE A 136 1.71 -3.95 -3.63
N GLU A 137 2.34 -5.13 -3.65
CA GLU A 137 1.71 -6.39 -4.04
C GLU A 137 0.51 -6.72 -3.14
N PHE A 138 0.73 -6.68 -1.82
CA PHE A 138 -0.31 -6.88 -0.82
C PHE A 138 -1.49 -5.92 -1.02
N TYR A 139 -1.21 -4.63 -1.25
CA TYR A 139 -2.25 -3.63 -1.48
C TYR A 139 -3.08 -3.96 -2.73
N GLY A 140 -2.40 -4.31 -3.83
CA GLY A 140 -3.05 -4.69 -5.09
C GLY A 140 -3.95 -5.92 -4.94
N GLU A 141 -3.44 -6.93 -4.23
CA GLU A 141 -4.13 -8.18 -3.91
C GLU A 141 -5.40 -7.94 -3.06
N PHE A 142 -5.32 -7.06 -2.06
CA PHE A 142 -6.50 -6.67 -1.28
C PHE A 142 -7.55 -5.93 -2.11
N VAL A 143 -7.13 -4.96 -2.94
CA VAL A 143 -8.05 -4.21 -3.80
C VAL A 143 -8.77 -5.15 -4.75
N GLU A 144 -8.03 -6.04 -5.43
CA GLU A 144 -8.59 -6.95 -6.42
C GLU A 144 -9.49 -8.02 -5.81
N LYS A 145 -8.95 -8.80 -4.86
CA LYS A 145 -9.61 -10.03 -4.42
C LYS A 145 -10.64 -9.81 -3.32
N VAL A 146 -10.54 -8.69 -2.59
CA VAL A 146 -11.48 -8.35 -1.51
C VAL A 146 -12.33 -7.16 -1.89
N ALA A 147 -11.74 -5.99 -2.13
CA ALA A 147 -12.52 -4.76 -2.29
C ALA A 147 -13.40 -4.80 -3.55
N GLU A 148 -12.84 -5.12 -4.72
CA GLU A 148 -13.61 -5.18 -5.97
C GLU A 148 -14.62 -6.32 -5.97
N GLU A 149 -14.23 -7.52 -5.56
CA GLU A 149 -15.15 -8.66 -5.49
C GLU A 149 -16.32 -8.40 -4.53
N THR A 150 -16.04 -7.76 -3.38
CA THR A 150 -17.09 -7.34 -2.44
C THR A 150 -18.04 -6.36 -3.13
N LEU A 151 -17.52 -5.30 -3.76
CA LEU A 151 -18.37 -4.31 -4.42
C LEU A 151 -19.15 -4.89 -5.61
N ARG A 152 -18.56 -5.82 -6.38
CA ARG A 152 -19.24 -6.51 -7.49
C ARG A 152 -20.39 -7.38 -6.98
N LEU A 153 -20.17 -8.11 -5.88
CA LEU A 153 -21.20 -8.95 -5.29
C LEU A 153 -22.35 -8.09 -4.73
N VAL A 154 -21.98 -7.03 -4.02
CA VAL A 154 -22.88 -6.02 -3.45
C VAL A 154 -23.72 -5.32 -4.52
N ALA A 155 -23.12 -4.93 -5.66
CA ALA A 155 -23.87 -4.36 -6.79
C ALA A 155 -24.98 -5.27 -7.35
N LYS A 156 -24.77 -6.59 -7.24
CA LYS A 156 -25.74 -7.60 -7.68
C LYS A 156 -26.77 -7.92 -6.60
N GLY A 157 -26.47 -7.64 -5.34
CA GLY A 157 -27.39 -7.77 -4.21
C GLY A 157 -28.40 -6.63 -4.15
N ASP A 158 -29.55 -6.89 -3.56
CA ASP A 158 -30.60 -5.88 -3.41
C ASP A 158 -30.35 -5.10 -2.11
N LEU A 159 -29.38 -4.19 -2.14
CA LEU A 159 -29.03 -3.28 -1.02
C LEU A 159 -30.04 -2.12 -0.88
N THR A 160 -31.26 -2.34 -1.32
CA THR A 160 -32.31 -1.33 -1.38
C THR A 160 -33.03 -1.16 -0.04
N SER A 161 -32.84 -2.07 0.94
CA SER A 161 -33.61 -2.03 2.18
C SER A 161 -33.06 -1.14 3.30
N LEU A 162 -31.78 -0.75 3.32
CA LEU A 162 -31.19 0.03 4.43
C LEU A 162 -30.19 1.10 3.96
N GLU A 163 -30.58 2.37 4.08
CA GLU A 163 -29.76 3.55 3.76
C GLU A 163 -28.42 3.57 4.51
N SER A 164 -28.40 3.03 5.74
CA SER A 164 -27.20 2.88 6.57
C SER A 164 -26.12 2.00 5.95
N GLU A 165 -26.49 0.96 5.19
CA GLU A 165 -25.52 0.04 4.59
C GLU A 165 -24.82 0.69 3.38
N ARG A 166 -25.55 1.52 2.62
CA ARG A 166 -24.98 2.31 1.52
C ARG A 166 -23.98 3.33 2.04
N GLU A 167 -24.26 3.95 3.19
CA GLU A 167 -23.33 4.85 3.86
C GLU A 167 -22.05 4.12 4.29
N GLY A 168 -22.17 2.88 4.80
CA GLY A 168 -21.06 1.99 5.10
C GLY A 168 -20.13 1.74 3.91
N PHE A 169 -20.70 1.31 2.78
CA PHE A 169 -19.95 1.10 1.54
C PHE A 169 -19.31 2.38 0.99
N SER A 170 -20.02 3.51 1.06
CA SER A 170 -19.48 4.81 0.64
C SER A 170 -18.29 5.21 1.52
N THR A 171 -18.41 5.04 2.83
CA THR A 171 -17.35 5.30 3.80
C THR A 171 -16.12 4.43 3.54
N PHE A 172 -16.33 3.13 3.27
CA PHE A 172 -15.24 2.22 2.88
C PHE A 172 -14.53 2.70 1.60
N LYS A 173 -15.27 3.04 0.54
CA LYS A 173 -14.68 3.54 -0.72
C LYS A 173 -13.83 4.78 -0.48
N THR A 174 -14.33 5.75 0.28
CA THR A 174 -13.60 6.99 0.60
C THR A 174 -12.31 6.70 1.36
N ARG A 175 -12.36 5.86 2.41
CA ARG A 175 -11.18 5.49 3.20
C ARG A 175 -10.12 4.77 2.35
N LEU A 176 -10.54 3.87 1.47
CA LEU A 176 -9.63 3.16 0.58
C LEU A 176 -8.97 4.12 -0.43
N ALA A 177 -9.71 5.10 -0.94
CA ALA A 177 -9.18 6.14 -1.82
C ALA A 177 -8.18 7.07 -1.11
N GLU A 178 -8.45 7.44 0.15
CA GLU A 178 -7.49 8.21 0.97
C GLU A 178 -6.20 7.42 1.22
N LEU A 179 -6.32 6.15 1.58
CA LEU A 179 -5.18 5.25 1.79
C LEU A 179 -4.36 5.08 0.51
N ARG A 180 -5.03 4.96 -0.65
CA ARG A 180 -4.37 4.99 -1.97
C ARG A 180 -3.59 6.28 -2.19
N GLY A 181 -4.19 7.43 -1.85
CA GLY A 181 -3.53 8.73 -1.95
C GLY A 181 -2.25 8.79 -1.12
N ARG A 182 -2.30 8.31 0.13
CA ARG A 182 -1.13 8.23 1.02
C ARG A 182 -0.05 7.28 0.48
N ALA A 183 -0.44 6.10 -0.01
CA ALA A 183 0.48 5.13 -0.61
C ALA A 183 1.18 5.71 -1.86
N ASN A 184 0.43 6.35 -2.76
CA ASN A 184 1.00 6.98 -3.95
C ASN A 184 1.94 8.15 -3.62
N ALA A 185 1.60 8.96 -2.61
CA ALA A 185 2.48 10.03 -2.14
C ALA A 185 3.79 9.48 -1.56
N PHE A 186 3.72 8.35 -0.86
CA PHE A 186 4.90 7.65 -0.37
C PHE A 186 5.77 7.14 -1.52
N LEU A 187 5.21 6.43 -2.50
CA LEU A 187 5.94 5.95 -3.68
C LEU A 187 6.60 7.09 -4.47
N GLN A 188 5.89 8.21 -4.62
CA GLN A 188 6.47 9.40 -5.24
C GLN A 188 7.67 9.91 -4.43
N SER A 189 7.57 9.97 -3.09
CA SER A 189 8.69 10.39 -2.25
C SER A 189 9.91 9.47 -2.34
N LEU A 190 9.72 8.15 -2.53
CA LEU A 190 10.84 7.23 -2.76
C LEU A 190 11.56 7.51 -4.08
N ARG A 191 10.80 7.85 -5.12
CA ARG A 191 11.35 8.24 -6.41
C ARG A 191 12.08 9.57 -6.36
N ASP A 192 11.53 10.55 -5.67
CA ASP A 192 12.17 11.87 -5.48
C ASP A 192 13.51 11.71 -4.72
N ASP A 193 13.58 10.74 -3.82
CA ASP A 193 14.82 10.37 -3.14
C ASP A 193 15.79 9.59 -4.06
N GLY A 194 15.32 9.03 -5.19
CA GLY A 194 16.11 8.26 -6.15
C GLY A 194 16.16 6.74 -5.91
N LEU A 195 15.20 6.18 -5.15
CA LEU A 195 15.09 4.74 -4.95
C LEU A 195 14.43 4.06 -6.16
N PRO A 196 14.94 2.90 -6.62
CA PRO A 196 14.39 2.16 -7.75
C PRO A 196 13.20 1.30 -7.32
N VAL A 197 12.03 1.92 -7.15
CA VAL A 197 10.77 1.21 -6.84
C VAL A 197 10.16 0.64 -8.12
N SER A 198 9.62 -0.57 -8.07
CA SER A 198 9.07 -1.29 -9.24
C SER A 198 7.84 -0.61 -9.83
N GLU A 199 6.97 -0.08 -8.98
CA GLU A 199 5.71 0.56 -9.39
C GLU A 199 5.65 2.04 -9.02
N THR A 200 4.95 2.81 -9.86
CA THR A 200 4.79 4.25 -9.67
C THR A 200 3.53 4.62 -8.89
N LYS A 201 2.54 3.73 -8.85
CA LYS A 201 1.25 3.91 -8.20
C LYS A 201 0.69 2.57 -7.78
N VAL A 202 0.03 2.51 -6.64
CA VAL A 202 -0.75 1.34 -6.23
C VAL A 202 -2.08 1.27 -6.96
N ARG A 203 -2.63 0.06 -7.09
CA ARG A 203 -3.86 -0.25 -7.82
C ARG A 203 -5.02 0.66 -7.42
N ALA A 204 -5.80 1.10 -8.40
CA ALA A 204 -7.04 1.83 -8.15
C ALA A 204 -8.19 0.86 -7.97
N LEU A 205 -9.23 1.28 -7.25
CA LEU A 205 -10.50 0.59 -7.31
C LEU A 205 -11.14 0.85 -8.68
N GLU A 206 -11.31 -0.17 -9.51
CA GLU A 206 -11.86 -0.01 -10.87
C GLU A 206 -13.39 -0.10 -10.92
N VAL A 207 -14.01 -0.62 -9.86
CA VAL A 207 -15.45 -0.89 -9.80
C VAL A 207 -16.15 0.19 -8.97
N ASP A 208 -17.02 0.98 -9.59
CA ASP A 208 -18.07 1.72 -8.87
C ASP A 208 -19.41 0.98 -9.00
N PRO A 209 -19.89 0.30 -7.95
CA PRO A 209 -21.13 -0.47 -8.00
C PRO A 209 -22.39 0.39 -8.16
N TRP A 210 -22.29 1.71 -7.99
CA TRP A 210 -23.41 2.65 -8.05
C TRP A 210 -23.46 3.49 -9.33
N PHE A 211 -22.41 3.47 -10.14
CA PHE A 211 -22.44 4.08 -11.46
C PHE A 211 -23.16 3.13 -12.41
N LYS A 212 -24.46 3.39 -12.62
CA LYS A 212 -25.10 2.97 -13.87
C LYS A 212 -24.30 3.63 -14.98
N THR A 213 -23.78 2.86 -15.91
CA THR A 213 -23.35 3.35 -17.23
C THR A 213 -24.60 3.85 -17.97
N GLY A 214 -25.14 4.98 -17.51
CA GLY A 214 -26.32 5.63 -18.04
C GLY A 214 -25.89 6.64 -19.09
N THR A 215 -25.32 6.16 -20.20
CA THR A 215 -25.39 6.89 -21.46
C THR A 215 -25.26 5.87 -22.60
N GLU A 216 -26.24 4.98 -22.72
CA GLU A 216 -26.65 4.60 -24.07
C GLU A 216 -27.17 5.88 -24.72
N ILE A 217 -26.30 6.51 -25.51
CA ILE A 217 -26.70 7.51 -26.48
C ILE A 217 -27.62 6.74 -27.44
N SER A 218 -28.92 6.79 -27.15
CA SER A 218 -29.94 6.49 -28.14
C SER A 218 -29.72 7.51 -29.26
N GLU A 219 -28.98 7.10 -30.29
CA GLU A 219 -29.05 7.71 -31.61
C GLU A 219 -30.47 7.49 -32.13
N THR A 220 -31.39 8.34 -31.67
CA THR A 220 -32.61 8.63 -32.41
C THR A 220 -32.17 9.29 -33.72
N LYS A 221 -31.93 8.47 -34.74
CA LYS A 221 -31.94 8.92 -36.13
C LYS A 221 -33.32 9.52 -36.40
N GLN A 222 -33.43 10.84 -36.28
CA GLN A 222 -34.48 11.58 -36.98
C GLN A 222 -34.23 11.40 -38.48
N SER A 223 -35.10 10.62 -39.12
CA SER A 223 -35.22 10.62 -40.58
C SER A 223 -35.81 11.97 -40.98
N PRO A 224 -35.17 12.76 -41.86
CA PRO A 224 -35.82 13.90 -42.45
C PRO A 224 -36.87 13.42 -43.45
N GLN A 225 -38.07 14.02 -43.36
CA GLN A 225 -39.09 14.01 -44.40
C GLN A 225 -38.67 14.92 -45.56
#